data_AF-A0A8X8ICV3-F1
#
_entry.id   AF-A0A8X8ICV3-F1
#
_cell.length_a   1.000
_cell.length_b   1.000
_cell.length_c   1.000
_cell.angle_alpha   90.00
_cell.angle_beta   90.00
_cell.angle_gamma   90.00
#
_symmetry.space_group_name_H-M   'P 1'
#
loop_
_entity.id
_entity.type
_entity.pdbx_description
1 polymer ?
#
loop_
_entity_poly.entity_id
_entity_poly.type
_entity_poly.pdbx_seq_one_letter_code
_entity_poly.pdbx_strand_id
1 'polypeptide(L)'
;MERDNRSEALSVEQLDHCPLPGSAFRATVIVDPDGMIVAKLIYPREVGRNTHEIVRLIQGLQFSRQTSLGVPANWVPGMPGIQRRTEDIGRI
;
A
#
# COMPACT_ATOMS: atom_id res chain seq x y z
N MET A 1 25.21 27.00 19.90
CA MET A 1 24.26 27.14 18.77
C MET A 1 24.41 25.89 17.94
N GLU A 2 23.71 24.83 18.33
CA GLU A 2 23.79 23.53 17.69
C GLU A 2 22.41 23.24 17.13
N ARG A 3 22.31 23.15 15.80
CA ARG A 3 21.06 22.94 15.10
C ARG A 3 20.73 21.45 15.21
N ASP A 4 19.69 21.12 15.97
CA ASP A 4 19.15 19.76 16.04
C ASP A 4 18.49 19.44 14.69
N ASN A 5 19.22 18.70 13.86
CA ASN A 5 18.83 18.30 12.51
C ASN A 5 18.18 16.90 12.54
N ARG A 6 17.08 16.75 13.28
CA ARG A 6 16.36 15.46 13.41
C ARG A 6 15.27 15.26 12.35
N SER A 7 15.54 15.67 11.12
CA SER A 7 14.60 15.52 9.99
C SER A 7 14.75 14.20 9.23
N GLU A 8 15.80 13.43 9.46
CA GLU A 8 16.08 12.27 8.61
C GLU A 8 16.41 11.05 9.45
N ALA A 9 15.34 10.35 9.85
CA ALA A 9 15.26 8.90 9.93
C ALA A 9 14.07 8.53 10.82
N LEU A 10 12.86 8.56 10.25
CA LEU A 10 11.79 7.67 10.72
C LEU A 10 12.18 6.26 10.28
N SER A 11 13.24 5.75 10.91
CA SER A 11 13.81 4.44 10.70
C SER A 11 12.73 3.41 10.99
N VAL A 12 12.81 2.33 10.24
CA VAL A 12 12.02 1.10 10.29
C VAL A 12 11.71 0.59 11.72
N GLU A 13 12.46 1.04 12.73
CA GLU A 13 12.29 0.77 14.17
C GLU A 13 10.95 1.22 14.78
N GLN A 14 10.26 2.20 14.21
CA GLN A 14 8.94 2.63 14.73
C GLN A 14 7.80 1.66 14.40
N LEU A 15 8.02 0.68 13.53
CA LEU A 15 7.04 -0.38 13.26
C LEU A 15 6.96 -1.43 14.39
N ASP A 16 7.94 -1.46 15.29
CA ASP A 16 8.03 -2.46 16.37
C ASP A 16 7.53 -1.96 17.74
N HIS A 17 7.07 -0.70 17.83
CA HIS A 17 6.51 -0.18 19.09
C HIS A 17 5.06 -0.62 19.29
N CYS A 18 4.86 -1.91 19.58
CA CYS A 18 3.62 -2.33 20.21
C CYS A 18 3.75 -2.12 21.73
N PRO A 19 3.04 -1.17 22.36
CA PRO A 19 3.41 -0.71 23.70
C PRO A 19 3.06 -1.69 24.84
N LEU A 20 2.54 -2.88 24.55
CA LEU A 20 2.25 -3.91 25.56
C LEU A 20 2.39 -5.32 24.97
N PRO A 21 2.98 -6.29 25.69
CA PRO A 21 3.01 -7.69 25.26
C PRO A 21 1.57 -8.20 25.07
N GLY A 22 1.28 -8.76 23.90
CA GLY A 22 -0.04 -9.32 23.56
C GLY A 22 -0.99 -8.39 22.81
N SER A 23 -0.55 -7.18 22.43
CA SER A 23 -1.33 -6.32 21.52
C SER A 23 -0.86 -6.47 20.07
N ALA A 24 -1.79 -6.35 19.11
CA ALA A 24 -1.49 -6.36 17.68
C ALA A 24 -1.73 -4.97 17.07
N PHE A 25 -0.95 -4.63 16.03
CA PHE A 25 -1.30 -3.54 15.13
C PHE A 25 -2.54 -3.89 14.29
N ARG A 26 -3.24 -2.88 13.77
CA ARG A 26 -4.37 -3.10 12.87
C ARG A 26 -3.85 -3.32 11.46
N ALA A 27 -3.65 -4.59 11.09
CA ALA A 27 -3.19 -4.97 9.76
C ALA A 27 -4.33 -5.50 8.87
N THR A 28 -4.33 -5.10 7.61
CA THR A 28 -5.08 -5.74 6.52
C THR A 28 -4.08 -6.32 5.53
N VAL A 29 -4.17 -7.62 5.27
CA VAL A 29 -3.33 -8.32 4.30
C VAL A 29 -4.23 -8.85 3.19
N ILE A 30 -3.89 -8.53 1.93
CA ILE A 30 -4.58 -9.07 0.75
C ILE A 30 -3.71 -10.17 0.17
N VAL A 31 -4.28 -11.37 0.09
CA VAL A 31 -3.65 -12.57 -0.47
C VAL A 31 -4.36 -12.90 -1.77
N ASP A 32 -3.59 -13.14 -2.82
CA ASP A 32 -4.14 -13.52 -4.12
C ASP A 32 -4.48 -15.04 -4.16
N PRO A 33 -5.19 -15.50 -5.21
CA PRO A 33 -5.49 -16.93 -5.39
C PRO A 33 -4.27 -17.86 -5.45
N ASP A 34 -3.08 -17.32 -5.72
CA ASP A 34 -1.83 -18.07 -5.80
C ASP A 34 -1.16 -18.17 -4.40
N GLY A 35 -1.82 -17.65 -3.36
CA GLY A 35 -1.36 -17.67 -1.97
C GLY A 35 -0.34 -16.58 -1.65
N MET A 36 -0.09 -15.65 -2.56
CA MET A 36 0.92 -14.61 -2.42
C MET A 36 0.33 -13.34 -1.79
N ILE A 37 1.08 -12.72 -0.87
CA ILE A 37 0.69 -11.43 -0.30
C ILE A 37 0.97 -10.34 -1.34
N VAL A 38 -0.08 -9.67 -1.80
CA VAL A 38 -0.02 -8.64 -2.86
C VAL A 38 -0.23 -7.22 -2.34
N ALA A 39 -0.78 -7.06 -1.13
CA ALA A 39 -0.87 -5.77 -0.46
C ALA A 39 -0.92 -5.92 1.06
N LYS A 40 -0.38 -4.93 1.77
CA LYS A 40 -0.39 -4.81 3.24
C LYS A 40 -0.72 -3.38 3.62
N LEU A 41 -1.70 -3.18 4.50
CA LEU A 41 -2.01 -1.89 5.11
C LEU A 41 -1.89 -2.05 6.62
N ILE A 42 -1.06 -1.23 7.25
CA ILE A 42 -0.81 -1.27 8.69
C ILE A 42 -1.24 0.09 9.25
N TYR A 43 -2.19 0.05 10.18
CA TYR A 43 -2.71 1.24 10.86
C TYR A 43 -2.29 1.21 12.33
N PRO A 44 -2.05 2.39 12.94
CA PRO A 44 -1.87 2.48 14.38
C PRO A 44 -3.20 2.16 15.10
N ARG A 45 -3.15 1.99 16.43
CA ARG A 45 -4.29 1.47 17.22
C ARG A 45 -5.50 2.42 17.18
N GLU A 46 -5.24 3.71 17.13
CA GLU A 46 -6.18 4.81 17.23
C GLU A 46 -6.92 5.11 15.92
N VAL A 47 -6.41 4.64 14.77
CA VAL A 47 -7.01 4.91 13.45
C VAL A 47 -7.72 3.68 12.90
N GLY A 48 -8.95 3.86 12.41
CA GLY A 48 -9.74 2.83 11.75
C GLY A 48 -9.26 2.54 10.32
N ARG A 49 -9.64 1.36 9.80
CA ARG A 49 -9.37 0.98 8.40
C ARG A 49 -10.27 1.77 7.45
N ASN A 50 -9.75 2.10 6.26
CA ASN A 50 -10.57 2.62 5.18
C ASN A 50 -11.07 1.48 4.29
N THR A 51 -12.33 1.06 4.47
CA THR A 51 -12.93 -0.03 3.69
C THR A 51 -13.02 0.29 2.20
N HIS A 52 -13.26 1.56 1.83
CA HIS A 52 -13.32 1.96 0.41
C HIS A 52 -11.96 1.73 -0.27
N GLU A 53 -10.86 2.02 0.43
CA GLU A 53 -9.52 1.77 -0.10
C GLU A 53 -9.22 0.27 -0.22
N ILE A 54 -9.65 -0.53 0.76
CA ILE A 54 -9.48 -1.99 0.69
C ILE A 54 -10.21 -2.56 -0.54
N VAL A 55 -11.46 -2.14 -0.77
CA VAL A 55 -12.23 -2.56 -1.95
C VAL A 55 -11.58 -2.06 -3.24
N ARG A 56 -11.13 -0.79 -3.29
CA ARG A 56 -10.45 -0.21 -4.46
C ARG A 56 -9.17 -0.98 -4.81
N LEU A 57 -8.38 -1.37 -3.82
CA LEU A 57 -7.17 -2.18 -4.01
C LEU A 57 -7.51 -3.56 -4.59
N ILE A 58 -8.52 -4.25 -4.05
CA ILE A 58 -8.96 -5.55 -4.58
C ILE A 58 -9.40 -5.41 -6.04
N GLN A 59 -10.21 -4.40 -6.34
CA GLN A 59 -10.69 -4.15 -7.71
C GLN A 59 -9.53 -3.79 -8.66
N GLY A 60 -8.57 -2.99 -8.22
CA GLY A 60 -7.38 -2.65 -9.00
C GLY A 60 -6.51 -3.88 -9.29
N LEU A 61 -6.29 -4.73 -8.29
CA LEU A 61 -5.55 -5.98 -8.45
C LEU A 61 -6.24 -6.92 -9.45
N GLN A 62 -7.57 -7.05 -9.36
CA GLN A 62 -8.37 -7.82 -10.32
C GLN A 62 -8.30 -7.23 -11.73
N PHE A 63 -8.45 -5.91 -11.88
CA PHE A 63 -8.33 -5.21 -13.16
C PHE A 63 -6.95 -5.44 -13.80
N SER A 64 -5.88 -5.28 -13.02
CA SER A 64 -4.51 -5.53 -13.47
C SER A 64 -4.32 -6.96 -13.94
N ARG A 65 -4.88 -7.94 -13.23
CA ARG A 65 -4.79 -9.36 -13.60
C ARG A 65 -5.54 -9.68 -14.88
N GLN A 66 -6.70 -9.05 -15.10
CA GLN A 66 -7.54 -9.29 -16.28
C GLN A 66 -7.01 -8.59 -17.54
N THR A 67 -6.46 -7.39 -17.41
CA THR A 67 -6.07 -6.54 -18.54
C THR A 67 -4.57 -6.55 -18.83
N SER A 68 -3.76 -7.07 -17.90
CA SER A 68 -2.30 -6.93 -17.88
C SER A 68 -1.80 -5.47 -17.83
N LEU A 69 -2.70 -4.49 -17.60
CA LEU A 69 -2.36 -3.08 -17.44
C LEU A 69 -1.96 -2.75 -16.00
N GLY A 70 -1.11 -1.73 -15.87
CA GLY A 70 -0.80 -1.06 -14.62
C GLY A 70 -1.99 -0.29 -14.06
N VAL A 71 -2.07 -0.22 -12.74
CA VAL A 71 -3.08 0.55 -12.00
C VAL A 71 -2.41 1.84 -11.52
N PRO A 72 -2.75 3.01 -12.08
CA PRO A 72 -2.15 4.28 -11.66
C PRO A 72 -2.53 4.69 -10.22
N ALA A 73 -1.84 5.70 -9.71
CA ALA A 73 -2.19 6.33 -8.44
C ALA A 73 -3.65 6.84 -8.47
N ASN A 74 -4.37 6.67 -7.35
CA ASN A 74 -5.78 7.07 -7.20
C ASN A 74 -6.75 6.45 -8.23
N TRP A 75 -6.33 5.39 -8.93
CA TRP A 75 -7.21 4.69 -9.87
C TRP A 75 -8.49 4.21 -9.19
N VAL A 76 -9.63 4.43 -9.84
CA VAL A 76 -10.93 3.88 -9.45
C VAL A 76 -11.56 3.14 -10.64
N PRO A 77 -12.51 2.21 -10.39
CA PRO A 77 -13.19 1.50 -11.47
C PRO A 77 -13.73 2.44 -12.56
N GLY A 78 -13.45 2.10 -13.82
CA GLY A 78 -13.81 2.92 -14.99
C GLY A 78 -12.68 3.82 -15.51
N MET A 79 -11.61 4.03 -14.76
CA MET A 79 -10.42 4.75 -15.25
C MET A 79 -9.52 3.87 -16.12
N PRO A 80 -8.80 4.45 -17.10
CA PRO A 80 -7.85 3.70 -17.91
C PRO A 80 -6.66 3.20 -17.07
N GLY A 81 -6.13 2.04 -17.43
CA GLY A 81 -4.85 1.53 -16.93
C GLY A 81 -3.66 2.10 -17.70
N ILE A 82 -2.44 1.83 -17.22
CA ILE A 82 -1.18 2.23 -17.86
C ILE A 82 -0.52 1.02 -18.53
N GLN A 83 0.01 1.17 -19.73
CA GLN A 83 0.77 0.08 -20.37
C GLN A 83 2.12 -0.13 -19.70
N ARG A 84 2.47 -1.39 -19.42
CA ARG A 84 3.75 -1.79 -18.78
C ARG A 84 4.82 -2.10 -19.83
N ARG A 85 5.00 -1.21 -20.79
CA ARG A 85 5.96 -1.40 -21.88
C ARG A 85 7.28 -0.72 -21.56
N THR A 86 8.38 -1.35 -21.96
CA THR A 86 9.73 -0.83 -21.72
C THR A 86 9.97 0.50 -22.45
N GLU A 87 9.33 0.70 -23.60
CA GLU A 87 9.47 1.92 -24.41
C GLU A 87 8.84 3.17 -23.76
N ASP A 88 7.91 2.95 -22.82
CA ASP A 88 7.14 4.01 -22.15
C ASP A 88 7.82 4.51 -20.85
N ILE A 89 8.99 3.97 -20.50
CA ILE A 89 9.76 4.36 -19.31
C ILE A 89 10.22 5.83 -19.44
N GLY A 90 9.84 6.66 -18.46
CA GLY A 90 10.21 8.09 -18.41
C GLY A 90 9.38 9.00 -19.33
N ARG A 91 8.30 8.48 -19.93
CA ARG A 91 7.40 9.22 -20.83
C ARG A 91 5.98 9.40 -20.27
N ILE A 92 5.79 9.05 -19.01
CA ILE A 92 4.51 9.10 -18.27
C ILE A 92 4.23 10.52 -17.78
#